data_AF-A0A832ALI6-F1
#
_entry.id   AF-A0A832ALI6-F1
#
_cell.length_a   1.000
_cell.length_b   1.000
_cell.length_c   1.000
_cell.angle_alpha   90.00
_cell.angle_beta   90.00
_cell.angle_gamma   90.00
#
_symmetry.space_group_name_H-M   'P 1'
#
loop_
_entity.id
_entity.type
_entity.pdbx_description
1 polymer ?
#
loop_
_entity_poly.entity_id
_entity_poly.type
_entity_poly.pdbx_seq_one_letter_code
_entity_poly.pdbx_strand_id
1 'polypeptide(L)'
;HPAPSPYGIPYRCLFSRNIANLFFAGRNISVTHAALSSTRVMGTCALLGQAAGTAAALCVRHRCDPRGLLSGDRLTELQQTLLDDDCWLPGLSRSSGELARQARLEATGAHAPLLRDGIERDRPDQPHAWEAVPGDFVEYRWDGVRRLAGARLVFDSDLSQPKRMPCSYPHLAKMPGPLVRGYRLETQTAGGHWDIVFRESDNHQRLVRVPLSCAGTALRLVIESTWGAPRARVFAFEPLSDWTVRVAPPPLGPRFCEVRARVPAADLAPPASAPVASPHRVGA
;
A
#
# COMPACT_ATOMS: atom_id res chain seq x y z
N HIS A 1 -14.20 28.29 1.90
CA HIS A 1 -12.91 28.39 1.19
C HIS A 1 -12.79 27.21 0.24
N PRO A 2 -12.68 27.44 -1.07
CA PRO A 2 -12.41 26.35 -2.00
C PRO A 2 -11.00 25.82 -1.73
N ALA A 3 -10.90 24.55 -1.34
CA ALA A 3 -9.64 23.83 -1.33
C ALA A 3 -9.67 22.84 -2.49
N PRO A 4 -8.57 22.69 -3.25
CA PRO A 4 -8.47 21.63 -4.25
C PRO A 4 -8.77 20.28 -3.56
N SER A 5 -9.65 19.49 -4.16
CA SER A 5 -10.04 18.19 -3.63
C SER A 5 -9.60 17.12 -4.62
N PRO A 6 -8.78 16.13 -4.23
CA PRO A 6 -8.14 15.97 -2.92
C PRO A 6 -6.94 16.92 -2.70
N TYR A 7 -6.62 17.23 -1.44
CA TYR A 7 -5.42 17.98 -1.06
C TYR A 7 -4.46 17.12 -0.24
N GLY A 8 -3.16 17.40 -0.34
CA GLY A 8 -2.12 16.76 0.47
C GLY A 8 -1.99 17.37 1.86
N ILE A 9 -1.61 16.56 2.85
CA ILE A 9 -1.30 17.03 4.21
C ILE A 9 0.20 17.28 4.31
N PRO A 10 0.65 18.52 4.59
CA PRO A 10 2.08 18.82 4.70
C PRO A 10 2.75 18.03 5.82
N TYR A 11 3.94 17.48 5.56
CA TYR A 11 4.70 16.71 6.57
C TYR A 11 4.95 17.50 7.87
N ARG A 12 5.13 18.82 7.79
CA ARG A 12 5.28 19.70 8.95
C ARG A 12 4.11 19.69 9.95
N CYS A 13 2.94 19.18 9.54
CA CYS A 13 1.79 19.02 10.44
C CYS A 13 1.98 17.85 11.41
N LEU A 14 2.90 16.91 11.12
CA LEU A 14 3.09 15.67 11.86
C LEU A 14 4.09 15.78 13.03
N PHE A 15 4.75 16.90 13.27
CA PHE A 15 5.74 16.99 14.35
C PHE A 15 5.67 18.31 15.13
N SER A 16 6.23 18.29 16.34
CA SER A 16 6.23 19.46 17.22
C SER A 16 7.21 20.54 16.78
N ARG A 17 6.75 21.79 16.81
CA ARG A 17 7.62 22.95 16.64
C ARG A 17 8.63 23.09 17.78
N ASN A 18 8.24 22.68 18.99
CA ASN A 18 8.98 22.99 20.22
C ASN A 18 9.76 21.78 20.77
N ILE A 19 9.28 20.55 20.53
CA ILE A 19 9.89 19.32 21.05
C ILE A 19 10.48 18.55 19.88
N ALA A 20 11.81 18.45 19.83
CA ALA A 20 12.53 17.99 18.63
C ALA A 20 12.15 16.57 18.20
N ASN A 21 11.84 15.65 19.11
CA ASN A 21 11.60 14.23 18.82
C ASN A 21 10.12 13.79 18.99
N LEU A 22 9.17 14.72 18.87
CA LEU A 22 7.75 14.44 19.09
C LEU A 22 6.94 14.52 17.79
N PHE A 23 6.31 13.40 17.44
CA PHE A 23 5.33 13.30 16.35
C PHE A 23 3.88 13.39 16.86
N PHE A 24 2.99 13.87 15.99
CA PHE A 24 1.54 13.89 16.15
C PHE A 24 0.88 13.23 14.94
N ALA A 25 0.18 12.12 15.15
CA ALA A 25 -0.52 11.40 14.10
C ALA A 25 -1.98 11.16 14.50
N GLY A 26 -2.90 11.45 13.59
CA GLY A 26 -4.34 11.35 13.84
C GLY A 26 -4.95 12.65 14.38
N ARG A 27 -5.78 12.56 15.43
CA ARG A 27 -6.60 13.71 15.88
C ARG A 27 -5.82 14.82 16.58
N ASN A 28 -4.60 14.53 17.04
CA ASN A 28 -3.70 15.50 17.68
C ASN A 28 -2.79 16.24 16.67
N ILE A 29 -3.00 16.05 15.37
CA ILE A 29 -2.20 16.69 14.31
C ILE A 29 -2.31 18.22 14.36
N SER A 30 -1.23 18.92 13.99
CA SER A 30 -1.18 20.38 13.95
C SER A 30 -1.88 20.94 12.69
N VAL A 31 -3.16 21.30 12.83
CA VAL A 31 -3.99 21.88 11.76
C VAL A 31 -4.98 22.92 12.31
N THR A 32 -5.59 23.73 11.44
CA THR A 32 -6.69 24.63 11.83
C THR A 32 -7.98 23.84 12.11
N HIS A 33 -8.92 24.45 12.82
CA HIS A 33 -10.24 23.85 13.09
C HIS A 33 -10.96 23.41 11.79
N ALA A 34 -10.86 24.21 10.72
CA ALA A 34 -11.46 23.87 9.43
C ALA A 34 -10.85 22.60 8.82
N ALA A 35 -9.52 22.48 8.82
CA ALA A 35 -8.84 21.29 8.28
C ALA A 35 -9.04 20.05 9.16
N LEU A 36 -9.14 20.21 10.48
CA LEU A 36 -9.33 19.11 11.43
C LEU A 36 -10.55 18.24 11.09
N SER A 37 -11.61 18.84 10.53
CA SER A 37 -12.83 18.14 10.12
C SER A 37 -12.58 16.95 9.19
N SER A 38 -11.61 17.05 8.28
CA SER A 38 -11.30 16.02 7.27
C SER A 38 -10.04 15.22 7.60
N THR A 39 -9.06 15.80 8.31
CA THR A 39 -7.86 15.07 8.74
C THR A 39 -8.13 14.07 9.86
N ARG A 40 -9.21 14.27 10.65
CA ARG A 40 -9.59 13.38 11.77
C ARG A 40 -10.37 12.13 11.36
N VAL A 41 -10.69 11.94 10.07
CA VAL A 41 -11.41 10.76 9.58
C VAL A 41 -10.48 9.54 9.69
N MET A 42 -11.04 8.36 9.99
CA MET A 42 -10.25 7.16 10.34
C MET A 42 -9.24 6.76 9.25
N GLY A 43 -9.65 6.77 7.99
CA GLY A 43 -8.75 6.47 6.86
C GLY A 43 -7.57 7.45 6.81
N THR A 44 -7.83 8.75 6.95
CA THR A 44 -6.79 9.77 7.00
C THR A 44 -5.87 9.57 8.21
N CYS A 45 -6.41 9.30 9.39
CA CYS A 45 -5.61 9.03 10.59
C CYS A 45 -4.68 7.82 10.42
N ALA A 46 -5.14 6.77 9.74
CA ALA A 46 -4.31 5.60 9.45
C ALA A 46 -3.11 5.99 8.55
N LEU A 47 -3.34 6.77 7.50
CA LEU A 47 -2.26 7.27 6.63
C LEU A 47 -1.28 8.18 7.38
N LEU A 48 -1.78 9.05 8.28
CA LEU A 48 -0.92 9.90 9.13
C LEU A 48 -0.05 9.05 10.06
N GLY A 49 -0.59 7.97 10.62
CA GLY A 49 0.15 7.01 11.44
C GLY A 49 1.27 6.33 10.65
N GLN A 50 0.98 5.85 9.44
CA GLN A 50 1.97 5.25 8.55
C GLN A 50 3.07 6.27 8.18
N ALA A 51 2.70 7.50 7.84
CA ALA A 51 3.64 8.58 7.53
C ALA A 51 4.55 8.92 8.71
N ALA A 52 4.00 9.06 9.92
CA ALA A 52 4.78 9.37 11.11
C ALA A 52 5.75 8.22 11.49
N GLY A 53 5.29 6.97 11.44
CA GLY A 53 6.13 5.80 11.70
C GLY A 53 7.27 5.64 10.69
N THR A 54 6.97 5.80 9.40
CA THR A 54 7.96 5.76 8.32
C THR A 54 8.98 6.88 8.47
N ALA A 55 8.52 8.09 8.78
CA ALA A 55 9.39 9.22 9.05
C ALA A 55 10.30 8.98 10.26
N ALA A 56 9.77 8.46 11.37
CA ALA A 56 10.58 8.14 12.55
C ALA A 56 11.71 7.14 12.22
N ALA A 57 11.42 6.11 11.42
CA ALA A 57 12.45 5.17 10.96
C ALA A 57 13.53 5.85 10.11
N LEU A 58 13.15 6.77 9.22
CA LEU A 58 14.10 7.54 8.42
C LEU A 58 14.91 8.53 9.26
N CYS A 59 14.32 9.15 10.29
CA CYS A 59 15.03 10.00 11.25
C CYS A 59 16.18 9.22 11.93
N VAL A 60 15.92 7.99 12.36
CA VAL A 60 16.94 7.10 12.95
C VAL A 60 18.03 6.78 11.92
N ARG A 61 17.63 6.39 10.70
CA ARG A 61 18.56 6.05 9.60
C ARG A 61 19.52 7.21 9.27
N HIS A 62 18.98 8.42 9.17
CA HIS A 62 19.72 9.62 8.80
C HIS A 62 20.33 10.37 9.99
N ARG A 63 20.13 9.87 11.21
CA ARG A 63 20.54 10.53 12.47
C ARG A 63 20.09 11.99 12.53
N CYS A 64 18.84 12.23 12.19
CA CYS A 64 18.24 13.56 12.23
C CYS A 64 16.94 13.57 13.05
N ASP A 65 16.48 14.76 13.43
CA ASP A 65 15.15 14.95 13.98
C ASP A 65 14.08 14.99 12.84
N PRO A 66 12.78 14.97 13.15
CA PRO A 66 11.70 15.09 12.16
C PRO A 66 11.84 16.33 11.28
N ARG A 67 12.28 17.47 11.83
CA ARG A 67 12.49 18.69 11.03
C ARG A 67 13.60 18.50 10.00
N GLY A 68 14.65 17.76 10.35
CA GLY A 68 15.78 17.42 9.49
C GLY A 68 15.42 16.56 8.27
N LEU A 69 14.23 15.95 8.23
CA LEU A 69 13.71 15.30 7.00
C LEU A 69 13.23 16.29 5.95
N LEU A 70 12.99 17.56 6.30
CA LEU A 70 12.64 18.60 5.32
C LEU A 70 13.84 19.09 4.49
N SER A 71 15.05 18.63 4.79
CA SER A 71 16.28 19.06 4.13
C SER A 71 16.72 18.07 3.05
N GLY A 72 17.19 18.60 1.91
CA GLY A 72 17.67 17.81 0.78
C GLY A 72 16.60 16.86 0.24
N ASP A 73 17.01 15.66 -0.16
CA ASP A 73 16.13 14.66 -0.78
C ASP A 73 15.38 13.76 0.22
N ARG A 74 15.54 13.99 1.52
CA ARG A 74 14.98 13.11 2.57
C ARG A 74 13.45 13.12 2.60
N LEU A 75 12.82 14.26 2.30
CA LEU A 75 11.37 14.33 2.17
C LEU A 75 10.89 13.52 0.96
N THR A 76 11.62 13.59 -0.15
CA THR A 76 11.35 12.76 -1.34
C THR A 76 11.52 11.28 -1.01
N GLU A 77 12.55 10.89 -0.26
CA GLU A 77 12.72 9.50 0.20
C GLU A 77 11.54 9.03 1.05
N LEU A 78 11.04 9.87 1.97
CA LEU A 78 9.84 9.58 2.76
C LEU A 78 8.61 9.38 1.86
N GLN A 79 8.38 10.30 0.92
CA GLN A 79 7.25 10.22 -0.02
C GLN A 79 7.32 8.97 -0.89
N GLN A 80 8.49 8.66 -1.46
CA GLN A 80 8.69 7.47 -2.30
C GLN A 80 8.59 6.17 -1.48
N THR A 81 9.06 6.15 -0.23
CA THR A 81 8.87 5.00 0.67
C THR A 81 7.38 4.77 0.95
N LEU A 82 6.62 5.83 1.23
CA LEU A 82 5.18 5.72 1.46
C LEU A 82 4.45 5.22 0.20
N LEU A 83 4.76 5.76 -0.97
CA LEU A 83 4.17 5.33 -2.24
C LEU A 83 4.53 3.87 -2.56
N ASP A 84 5.75 3.44 -2.27
CA ASP A 84 6.19 2.05 -2.45
C ASP A 84 5.38 1.08 -1.56
N ASP A 85 4.94 1.54 -0.38
CA ASP A 85 4.04 0.81 0.53
C ASP A 85 2.54 1.08 0.27
N ASP A 86 2.17 1.49 -0.94
CA ASP A 86 0.80 1.76 -1.41
C ASP A 86 0.05 2.84 -0.60
N CYS A 87 0.78 3.69 0.13
CA CYS A 87 0.20 4.86 0.78
C CYS A 87 -0.15 5.92 -0.27
N TRP A 88 -1.37 6.42 -0.23
CA TRP A 88 -1.81 7.44 -1.17
C TRP A 88 -1.31 8.83 -0.81
N LEU A 89 -0.58 9.46 -1.74
CA LEU A 89 -0.19 10.86 -1.65
C LEU A 89 -0.78 11.63 -2.85
N PRO A 90 -1.79 12.49 -2.65
CA PRO A 90 -2.41 13.25 -3.73
C PRO A 90 -1.39 14.06 -4.53
N GLY A 91 -1.45 13.94 -5.87
CA GLY A 91 -0.60 14.68 -6.79
C GLY A 91 0.83 14.15 -6.95
N LEU A 92 1.20 13.06 -6.26
CA LEU A 92 2.50 12.41 -6.40
C LEU A 92 2.37 11.05 -7.06
N SER A 93 3.42 10.64 -7.77
CA SER A 93 3.58 9.31 -8.34
C SER A 93 4.88 8.66 -7.86
N ARG A 94 4.88 7.33 -7.85
CA ARG A 94 6.06 6.55 -7.52
C ARG A 94 7.07 6.62 -8.68
N SER A 95 8.36 6.64 -8.37
CA SER A 95 9.42 6.56 -9.37
C SER A 95 9.60 5.12 -9.84
N SER A 96 9.69 4.90 -11.15
CA SER A 96 9.92 3.57 -11.71
C SER A 96 11.38 3.12 -11.55
N GLY A 97 11.57 1.87 -11.15
CA GLY A 97 12.87 1.22 -11.00
C GLY A 97 13.65 1.13 -12.31
N GLU A 98 14.98 1.00 -12.20
CA GLU A 98 15.89 0.98 -13.35
C GLU A 98 15.57 -0.15 -14.34
N LEU A 99 15.28 -1.36 -13.83
CA LEU A 99 14.95 -2.51 -14.67
C LEU A 99 13.68 -2.27 -15.52
N ALA A 100 12.66 -1.64 -14.96
CA ALA A 100 11.43 -1.31 -15.68
C ALA A 100 11.67 -0.23 -16.75
N ARG A 101 12.53 0.76 -16.46
CA ARG A 101 12.88 1.84 -17.39
C ARG A 101 13.72 1.37 -18.58
N GLN A 102 14.63 0.42 -18.36
CA GLN A 102 15.51 -0.13 -19.41
C GLN A 102 14.84 -1.19 -20.30
N ALA A 103 13.65 -1.66 -19.94
CA ALA A 103 12.97 -2.72 -20.67
C ALA A 103 11.97 -2.17 -21.71
N ARG A 104 11.82 -2.93 -22.79
CA ARG A 104 10.61 -2.89 -23.63
C ARG A 104 9.48 -3.60 -22.89
N LEU A 105 8.27 -3.03 -22.94
CA LEU A 105 7.08 -3.57 -22.30
C LEU A 105 6.11 -4.05 -23.38
N GLU A 106 5.79 -5.34 -23.38
CA GLU A 106 4.87 -5.99 -24.30
C GLU A 106 3.74 -6.63 -23.51
N ALA A 107 2.50 -6.56 -23.96
CA ALA A 107 1.38 -7.18 -23.27
C ALA A 107 0.28 -7.59 -24.24
N THR A 108 -0.56 -8.54 -23.81
CA THR A 108 -1.88 -8.72 -24.39
C THR A 108 -2.77 -7.54 -24.03
N GLY A 109 -3.55 -7.05 -24.99
CA GLY A 109 -4.48 -5.93 -24.78
C GLY A 109 -3.84 -4.55 -24.85
N ALA A 110 -4.57 -3.54 -24.37
CA ALA A 110 -4.18 -2.14 -24.42
C ALA A 110 -3.66 -1.63 -23.05
N HIS A 111 -3.09 -0.43 -23.03
CA HIS A 111 -2.73 0.31 -21.82
C HIS A 111 -1.65 -0.32 -20.90
N ALA A 112 -0.85 -1.26 -21.41
CA ALA A 112 0.32 -1.78 -20.68
C ALA A 112 1.26 -0.69 -20.13
N PRO A 113 1.49 0.45 -20.81
CA PRO A 113 2.33 1.53 -20.28
C PRO A 113 1.90 2.08 -18.91
N LEU A 114 0.63 1.93 -18.52
CA LEU A 114 0.13 2.35 -17.20
C LEU A 114 0.80 1.60 -16.04
N LEU A 115 1.26 0.37 -16.27
CA LEU A 115 1.86 -0.48 -15.24
C LEU A 115 3.19 0.05 -14.68
N ARG A 116 3.77 1.08 -15.30
CA ARG A 116 5.08 1.64 -14.96
C ARG A 116 5.10 3.15 -14.74
N ASP A 117 3.95 3.83 -14.77
CA ASP A 117 3.89 5.30 -14.61
C ASP A 117 3.81 5.79 -13.15
N GLY A 118 3.73 4.85 -12.21
CA GLY A 118 3.75 5.13 -10.77
C GLY A 118 2.41 5.59 -10.19
N ILE A 119 1.33 5.53 -10.99
CA ILE A 119 -0.05 5.76 -10.51
C ILE A 119 -0.70 4.40 -10.29
N GLU A 120 -1.00 4.08 -9.04
CA GLU A 120 -1.36 2.71 -8.66
C GLU A 120 -2.82 2.57 -8.22
N ARG A 121 -3.72 3.35 -8.85
CA ARG A 121 -5.16 3.44 -8.54
C ARG A 121 -5.92 4.21 -9.61
N ASP A 122 -7.24 4.00 -9.68
CA ASP A 122 -8.13 4.82 -10.50
C ASP A 122 -8.18 6.28 -10.04
N ARG A 123 -8.43 7.17 -10.99
CA ARG A 123 -8.84 8.56 -10.73
C ARG A 123 -10.32 8.74 -11.11
N PRO A 124 -11.06 9.66 -10.47
CA PRO A 124 -12.50 9.83 -10.71
C PRO A 124 -12.90 9.92 -12.19
N ASP A 125 -12.06 10.56 -13.01
CA ASP A 125 -12.34 10.80 -14.43
C ASP A 125 -11.44 9.98 -15.38
N GLN A 126 -10.61 9.09 -14.85
CA GLN A 126 -9.62 8.35 -15.63
C GLN A 126 -9.39 6.96 -15.02
N PRO A 127 -10.00 5.91 -15.60
CA PRO A 127 -9.67 4.53 -15.28
C PRO A 127 -8.18 4.29 -15.52
N HIS A 128 -7.51 3.64 -14.58
CA HIS A 128 -6.07 3.52 -14.60
C HIS A 128 -5.67 2.09 -14.32
N ALA A 129 -5.83 1.16 -15.26
CA ALA A 129 -5.34 -0.20 -15.07
C ALA A 129 -5.05 -0.88 -16.40
N TRP A 130 -4.11 -1.83 -16.38
CA TRP A 130 -4.09 -2.88 -17.39
C TRP A 130 -5.15 -3.92 -17.03
N GLU A 131 -6.02 -4.22 -17.99
CA GLU A 131 -7.07 -5.23 -17.85
C GLU A 131 -6.68 -6.51 -18.59
N ALA A 132 -6.90 -7.64 -17.94
CA ALA A 132 -6.47 -8.93 -18.44
C ALA A 132 -7.57 -9.98 -18.21
N VAL A 133 -7.80 -10.86 -19.19
CA VAL A 133 -8.53 -12.11 -18.95
C VAL A 133 -7.54 -13.22 -18.56
N PRO A 134 -7.99 -14.30 -17.89
CA PRO A 134 -7.14 -15.46 -17.65
C PRO A 134 -6.46 -15.96 -18.93
N GLY A 135 -5.13 -16.08 -18.90
CA GLY A 135 -4.28 -16.41 -20.04
C GLY A 135 -3.51 -15.21 -20.60
N ASP A 136 -3.99 -13.98 -20.38
CA ASP A 136 -3.28 -12.77 -20.82
C ASP A 136 -2.00 -12.54 -20.01
N PHE A 137 -1.03 -11.88 -20.65
CA PHE A 137 0.26 -11.60 -20.06
C PHE A 137 0.75 -10.19 -20.32
N VAL A 138 1.68 -9.76 -19.49
CA VAL A 138 2.53 -8.59 -19.70
C VAL A 138 3.98 -8.97 -19.39
N GLU A 139 4.93 -8.52 -20.22
CA GLU A 139 6.34 -8.84 -20.09
C GLU A 139 7.26 -7.64 -20.30
N TYR A 140 8.27 -7.58 -19.44
CA TYR A 140 9.45 -6.75 -19.65
C TYR A 140 10.49 -7.55 -20.42
N ARG A 141 11.09 -6.96 -21.45
CA ARG A 141 12.19 -7.53 -22.24
C ARG A 141 13.39 -6.60 -22.24
N TRP A 142 14.57 -7.18 -22.01
CA TRP A 142 15.84 -6.47 -22.01
C TRP A 142 16.70 -6.94 -23.18
N ASP A 143 17.61 -6.07 -23.64
CA ASP A 143 18.57 -6.41 -24.72
C ASP A 143 19.65 -7.40 -24.28
N GLY A 144 19.76 -7.66 -22.97
CA GLY A 144 20.67 -8.67 -22.43
C GLY A 144 20.19 -9.17 -21.08
N VAL A 145 20.86 -10.21 -20.58
CA VAL A 145 20.50 -10.84 -19.31
C VAL A 145 20.54 -9.82 -18.17
N ARG A 146 19.49 -9.81 -17.34
CA ARG A 146 19.40 -9.02 -16.11
C ARG A 146 19.16 -9.95 -14.93
N ARG A 147 19.79 -9.62 -13.80
CA ARG A 147 19.50 -10.27 -12.51
C ARG A 147 18.21 -9.70 -11.94
N LEU A 148 17.33 -10.57 -11.48
CA LEU A 148 16.04 -10.24 -10.87
C LEU A 148 16.07 -10.71 -9.42
N ALA A 149 15.99 -9.75 -8.50
CA ALA A 149 15.94 -10.03 -7.06
C ALA A 149 14.49 -10.09 -6.54
N GLY A 150 13.53 -9.53 -7.28
CA GLY A 150 12.13 -9.64 -6.94
C GLY A 150 11.21 -9.01 -7.97
N ALA A 151 9.93 -8.99 -7.65
CA ALA A 151 8.90 -8.24 -8.36
C ALA A 151 7.95 -7.58 -7.36
N ARG A 152 7.47 -6.38 -7.69
CA ARG A 152 6.39 -5.67 -6.98
C ARG A 152 5.17 -5.61 -7.88
N LEU A 153 4.02 -6.01 -7.35
CA LEU A 153 2.75 -6.05 -8.06
C LEU A 153 1.69 -5.29 -7.26
N VAL A 154 0.84 -4.53 -7.94
CA VAL A 154 -0.34 -3.92 -7.34
C VAL A 154 -1.56 -4.32 -8.15
N PHE A 155 -2.44 -5.10 -7.54
CA PHE A 155 -3.69 -5.57 -8.12
C PHE A 155 -4.86 -4.70 -7.68
N ASP A 156 -5.99 -4.77 -8.40
CA ASP A 156 -7.17 -4.03 -8.00
C ASP A 156 -8.02 -4.74 -6.95
N SER A 157 -7.97 -4.20 -5.74
CA SER A 157 -8.83 -4.60 -4.63
C SER A 157 -10.20 -3.89 -4.62
N ASP A 158 -10.62 -3.36 -5.77
CA ASP A 158 -11.84 -2.55 -5.99
C ASP A 158 -11.95 -1.40 -4.98
N LEU A 159 -11.01 -0.46 -5.06
CA LEU A 159 -11.03 0.75 -4.21
C LEU A 159 -12.14 1.73 -4.64
N SER A 160 -12.69 1.57 -5.83
CA SER A 160 -13.86 2.32 -6.33
C SER A 160 -15.14 1.96 -5.58
N GLN A 161 -15.27 0.72 -5.10
CA GLN A 161 -16.44 0.32 -4.33
C GLN A 161 -16.46 1.04 -2.96
N PRO A 162 -17.57 1.73 -2.61
CA PRO A 162 -17.71 2.35 -1.31
C PRO A 162 -17.81 1.27 -0.22
N LYS A 163 -16.68 1.00 0.44
CA LYS A 163 -16.60 0.02 1.53
C LYS A 163 -17.19 0.63 2.79
N ARG A 164 -18.34 0.11 3.23
CA ARG A 164 -18.84 0.36 4.59
C ARG A 164 -18.25 -0.70 5.50
N MET A 165 -17.73 -0.31 6.66
CA MET A 165 -17.37 -1.25 7.71
C MET A 165 -18.62 -1.51 8.54
N PRO A 166 -19.36 -2.62 8.33
CA PRO A 166 -20.50 -2.91 9.17
C PRO A 166 -20.01 -3.23 10.59
N CYS A 167 -20.68 -2.66 11.58
CA CYS A 167 -20.49 -3.02 12.98
C CYS A 167 -21.29 -4.29 13.31
N SER A 168 -21.05 -5.38 12.59
CA SER A 168 -21.73 -6.67 12.81
C SER A 168 -20.76 -7.85 12.71
N TYR A 169 -21.04 -8.91 13.46
CA TYR A 169 -20.26 -10.15 13.48
C TYR A 169 -21.21 -11.37 13.48
N PRO A 170 -20.93 -12.45 12.70
CA PRO A 170 -19.77 -12.60 11.81
C PRO A 170 -19.92 -11.77 10.53
N HIS A 171 -18.85 -11.07 10.15
CA HIS A 171 -18.79 -10.36 8.87
C HIS A 171 -18.16 -11.27 7.81
N LEU A 172 -18.97 -11.74 6.87
CA LEU A 172 -18.51 -12.51 5.71
C LEU A 172 -18.21 -11.55 4.56
N ALA A 173 -17.02 -10.93 4.58
CA ALA A 173 -16.54 -10.13 3.46
C ALA A 173 -16.23 -11.03 2.26
N LYS A 174 -16.71 -10.66 1.07
CA LYS A 174 -16.32 -11.30 -0.19
C LYS A 174 -15.06 -10.64 -0.72
N MET A 175 -14.21 -11.43 -1.36
CA MET A 175 -13.07 -10.88 -2.08
C MET A 175 -13.53 -10.01 -3.25
N PRO A 176 -12.83 -8.89 -3.55
CA PRO A 176 -13.15 -8.06 -4.70
C PRO A 176 -13.02 -8.87 -6.00
N GLY A 177 -14.09 -8.91 -6.80
CA GLY A 177 -14.14 -9.67 -8.05
C GLY A 177 -12.94 -9.47 -8.99
N PRO A 178 -12.49 -8.22 -9.29
CA PRO A 178 -11.39 -7.96 -10.22
C PRO A 178 -10.00 -8.21 -9.63
N LEU A 179 -9.89 -8.54 -8.34
CA LEU A 179 -8.60 -8.86 -7.73
C LEU A 179 -8.06 -10.15 -8.34
N VAL A 180 -6.78 -10.11 -8.72
CA VAL A 180 -6.06 -11.29 -9.21
C VAL A 180 -5.98 -12.32 -8.09
N ARG A 181 -6.50 -13.52 -8.35
CA ARG A 181 -6.44 -14.67 -7.43
C ARG A 181 -5.25 -15.56 -7.77
N GLY A 182 -5.15 -15.98 -9.03
CA GLY A 182 -4.07 -16.83 -9.52
C GLY A 182 -3.24 -16.09 -10.56
N TYR A 183 -1.92 -16.19 -10.45
CA TYR A 183 -0.97 -15.65 -11.40
C TYR A 183 0.37 -16.37 -11.30
N ARG A 184 1.18 -16.24 -12.34
CA ARG A 184 2.56 -16.72 -12.33
C ARG A 184 3.51 -15.71 -12.92
N LEU A 185 4.76 -15.79 -12.48
CA LEU A 185 5.88 -15.08 -13.07
C LEU A 185 6.76 -16.07 -13.82
N GLU A 186 7.12 -15.72 -15.05
CA GLU A 186 8.03 -16.49 -15.90
C GLU A 186 9.25 -15.63 -16.26
N THR A 187 10.42 -16.25 -16.40
CA THR A 187 11.60 -15.59 -16.95
C THR A 187 12.10 -16.31 -18.18
N GLN A 188 12.61 -15.56 -19.16
CA GLN A 188 13.23 -16.15 -20.34
C GLN A 188 14.75 -16.26 -20.13
N THR A 189 15.28 -17.47 -20.23
CA THR A 189 16.72 -17.74 -20.20
C THR A 189 17.42 -17.17 -21.44
N ALA A 190 18.75 -17.06 -21.40
CA ALA A 190 19.54 -16.65 -22.57
C ALA A 190 19.35 -17.56 -23.80
N GLY A 191 18.99 -18.83 -23.58
CA GLY A 191 18.68 -19.79 -24.65
C GLY A 191 17.26 -19.68 -25.21
N GLY A 192 16.45 -18.73 -24.74
CA GLY A 192 15.09 -18.51 -25.22
C GLY A 192 14.00 -19.36 -24.54
N HIS A 193 14.38 -20.29 -23.66
CA HIS A 193 13.45 -21.09 -22.86
C HIS A 193 12.80 -20.27 -21.75
N TRP A 194 11.51 -20.53 -21.47
CA TRP A 194 10.75 -19.86 -20.41
C TRP A 194 10.60 -20.76 -19.19
N ASP A 195 11.06 -20.28 -18.04
CA ASP A 195 10.94 -20.95 -16.75
C ASP A 195 9.91 -20.23 -15.87
N ILE A 196 9.03 -20.99 -15.21
CA ILE A 196 8.15 -20.45 -14.17
C ILE A 196 9.00 -20.23 -12.91
N VAL A 197 9.17 -18.97 -12.50
CA VAL A 197 9.97 -18.58 -11.34
C VAL A 197 9.15 -18.32 -10.09
N PHE A 198 7.85 -18.10 -10.25
CA PHE A 198 6.90 -17.98 -9.14
C PHE A 198 5.48 -18.29 -9.62
N ARG A 199 4.64 -18.86 -8.75
CA ARG A 199 3.21 -19.05 -8.99
C ARG A 199 2.44 -18.92 -7.68
N GLU A 200 1.33 -18.21 -7.73
CA GLU A 200 0.36 -18.05 -6.65
C GLU A 200 -1.03 -18.41 -7.20
N SER A 201 -1.83 -19.11 -6.41
CA SER A 201 -3.15 -19.60 -6.82
C SER A 201 -4.31 -19.10 -5.95
N ASP A 202 -4.02 -18.47 -4.80
CA ASP A 202 -5.01 -18.00 -3.85
C ASP A 202 -4.62 -16.65 -3.22
N ASN A 203 -4.27 -15.67 -4.06
CA ASN A 203 -3.90 -14.34 -3.60
C ASN A 203 -5.09 -13.57 -3.02
N HIS A 204 -4.90 -13.03 -1.80
CA HIS A 204 -5.86 -12.14 -1.13
C HIS A 204 -5.34 -10.71 -0.96
N GLN A 205 -4.17 -10.39 -1.53
CA GLN A 205 -3.45 -9.14 -1.30
C GLN A 205 -3.51 -8.21 -2.52
N ARG A 206 -3.57 -6.90 -2.25
CA ARG A 206 -3.50 -5.84 -3.26
C ARG A 206 -2.05 -5.59 -3.68
N LEU A 207 -1.22 -5.19 -2.72
CA LEU A 207 0.22 -5.02 -2.89
C LEU A 207 0.90 -6.34 -2.59
N VAL A 208 1.61 -6.89 -3.58
CA VAL A 208 2.38 -8.12 -3.44
C VAL A 208 3.84 -7.85 -3.79
N ARG A 209 4.75 -8.41 -3.00
CA ARG A 209 6.19 -8.44 -3.29
C ARG A 209 6.63 -9.89 -3.36
N VAL A 210 7.24 -10.28 -4.47
CA VAL A 210 7.68 -11.64 -4.73
C VAL A 210 9.21 -11.70 -4.74
N PRO A 211 9.87 -12.48 -3.86
CA PRO A 211 11.31 -12.68 -3.94
C PRO A 211 11.63 -13.50 -5.19
N LEU A 212 12.60 -13.05 -5.97
CA LEU A 212 13.14 -13.78 -7.11
C LEU A 212 14.63 -14.00 -6.93
N SER A 213 15.15 -15.06 -7.51
CA SER A 213 16.58 -15.38 -7.50
C SER A 213 16.99 -15.96 -8.84
N CYS A 214 16.61 -15.26 -9.90
CA CYS A 214 16.81 -15.67 -11.28
C CYS A 214 17.50 -14.58 -12.10
N ALA A 215 17.93 -14.96 -13.31
CA ALA A 215 18.43 -14.04 -14.30
C ALA A 215 17.88 -14.43 -15.67
N GLY A 216 17.52 -13.43 -16.47
CA GLY A 216 16.90 -13.67 -17.77
C GLY A 216 16.88 -12.43 -18.65
N THR A 217 16.47 -12.62 -19.90
CA THR A 217 16.26 -11.56 -20.90
C THR A 217 14.83 -11.02 -20.87
N ALA A 218 13.92 -11.68 -20.14
CA ALA A 218 12.56 -11.19 -19.92
C ALA A 218 11.99 -11.62 -18.55
N LEU A 219 11.01 -10.85 -18.07
CA LEU A 219 10.16 -11.21 -16.93
C LEU A 219 8.70 -10.97 -17.33
N ARG A 220 7.88 -12.03 -17.26
CA ARG A 220 6.48 -12.02 -17.66
C ARG A 220 5.58 -12.30 -16.47
N LEU A 221 4.51 -11.53 -16.33
CA LEU A 221 3.36 -11.81 -15.49
C LEU A 221 2.26 -12.41 -16.35
N VAL A 222 1.73 -13.58 -15.95
CA VAL A 222 0.56 -14.20 -16.58
C VAL A 222 -0.58 -14.30 -15.57
N ILE A 223 -1.76 -13.83 -15.95
CA ILE A 223 -2.96 -13.92 -15.11
C ILE A 223 -3.62 -15.28 -15.30
N GLU A 224 -3.89 -16.00 -14.22
CA GLU A 224 -4.48 -17.36 -14.26
C GLU A 224 -5.93 -17.37 -13.75
N SER A 225 -6.30 -16.53 -12.79
CA SER A 225 -7.69 -16.42 -12.31
C SER A 225 -7.96 -15.15 -11.49
N THR A 226 -9.24 -14.84 -11.30
CA THR A 226 -9.76 -13.75 -10.47
C THR A 226 -10.67 -14.29 -9.36
N TRP A 227 -11.16 -13.40 -8.49
CA TRP A 227 -12.19 -13.73 -7.48
C TRP A 227 -13.63 -13.68 -8.01
N GLY A 228 -13.82 -13.81 -9.33
CA GLY A 228 -15.14 -13.97 -9.96
C GLY A 228 -15.52 -12.88 -10.96
N ALA A 229 -14.69 -11.86 -11.16
CA ALA A 229 -14.87 -10.95 -12.30
C ALA A 229 -14.29 -11.55 -13.59
N PRO A 230 -14.85 -11.26 -14.77
CA PRO A 230 -14.33 -11.77 -16.05
C PRO A 230 -12.94 -11.23 -16.39
N ARG A 231 -12.54 -10.10 -15.78
CA ARG A 231 -11.27 -9.42 -16.01
C ARG A 231 -10.58 -9.14 -14.70
N ALA A 232 -9.29 -9.43 -14.66
CA ALA A 232 -8.36 -8.90 -13.66
C ALA A 232 -8.01 -7.46 -14.00
N ARG A 233 -7.72 -6.66 -12.97
CA ARG A 233 -7.16 -5.32 -13.13
C ARG A 233 -5.84 -5.22 -12.37
N VAL A 234 -4.80 -4.75 -13.05
CA VAL A 234 -3.45 -4.59 -12.51
C VAL A 234 -3.03 -3.13 -12.65
N PHE A 235 -2.64 -2.55 -11.54
CA PHE A 235 -2.21 -1.16 -11.43
C PHE A 235 -0.71 -1.01 -11.67
N ALA A 236 0.10 -1.95 -11.18
CA ALA A 236 1.54 -1.91 -11.35
C ALA A 236 2.14 -3.32 -11.43
N PHE A 237 3.20 -3.44 -12.22
CA PHE A 237 4.07 -4.60 -12.27
C PHE A 237 5.50 -4.12 -12.48
N GLU A 238 6.39 -4.41 -11.52
CA GLU A 238 7.75 -3.88 -11.53
C GLU A 238 8.79 -4.97 -11.19
N PRO A 239 9.80 -5.20 -12.06
CA PRO A 239 10.98 -5.99 -11.74
C PRO A 239 11.92 -5.23 -10.79
N LEU A 240 12.43 -5.92 -9.76
CA LEU A 240 13.32 -5.35 -8.75
C LEU A 240 14.75 -5.86 -8.94
N SER A 241 15.71 -4.93 -8.97
CA SER A 241 17.15 -5.23 -9.03
C SER A 241 17.72 -5.70 -7.69
N ASP A 242 17.07 -5.30 -6.61
CA ASP A 242 17.41 -5.60 -5.23
C ASP A 242 16.17 -6.10 -4.48
N TRP A 243 16.41 -6.90 -3.44
CA TRP A 243 15.37 -7.41 -2.58
C TRP A 243 15.54 -6.82 -1.19
N THR A 244 14.98 -5.64 -0.99
CA THR A 244 14.89 -5.01 0.33
C THR A 244 13.46 -5.10 0.83
N VAL A 245 13.05 -6.29 1.28
CA VAL A 245 11.79 -6.38 2.02
C VAL A 245 11.96 -5.69 3.37
N ARG A 246 11.27 -4.56 3.54
CA ARG A 246 11.08 -3.88 4.83
C ARG A 246 9.92 -4.48 5.63
N VAL A 247 9.65 -5.77 5.46
CA VAL A 247 8.79 -6.48 6.42
C VAL A 247 9.68 -6.78 7.60
N ALA A 248 9.62 -5.92 8.61
CA ALA A 248 10.13 -6.32 9.92
C ALA A 248 9.48 -7.68 10.23
N PRO A 249 10.24 -8.73 10.57
CA PRO A 249 9.63 -9.97 11.03
C PRO A 249 8.62 -9.60 12.13
N PRO A 250 7.44 -10.26 12.18
CA PRO A 250 6.48 -9.98 13.25
C PRO A 250 7.24 -10.01 14.59
N PRO A 251 7.01 -9.03 15.48
CA PRO A 251 7.80 -8.90 16.69
C PRO A 251 7.87 -10.25 17.40
N LEU A 252 9.08 -10.67 17.77
CA LEU A 252 9.29 -11.87 18.56
C LEU A 252 8.53 -11.67 19.88
N GLY A 253 7.41 -12.37 20.03
CA GLY A 253 6.52 -12.18 21.18
C GLY A 253 5.18 -12.88 20.99
N PRO A 254 4.38 -12.98 22.06
CA PRO A 254 3.06 -13.58 22.00
C PRO A 254 2.16 -12.80 21.04
N ARG A 255 1.39 -13.52 20.21
CA ARG A 255 0.38 -12.93 19.33
C ARG A 255 -0.63 -12.15 20.18
N PHE A 256 -1.26 -11.10 19.62
CA PHE A 256 -2.27 -10.32 20.37
C PHE A 256 -3.39 -11.18 20.96
N CYS A 257 -3.80 -12.25 20.27
CA CYS A 257 -4.76 -13.22 20.80
C CYS A 257 -4.24 -13.97 22.04
N GLU A 258 -2.95 -14.29 22.09
CA GLU A 258 -2.28 -14.91 23.23
C GLU A 258 -2.10 -13.93 24.39
N VAL A 259 -1.87 -12.64 24.10
CA VAL A 259 -1.86 -11.57 25.11
C VAL A 259 -3.26 -11.41 25.71
N ARG A 260 -4.32 -11.35 24.88
CA ARG A 260 -5.71 -11.24 25.35
C ARG A 260 -6.13 -12.42 26.23
N ALA A 261 -5.70 -13.63 25.89
CA ALA A 261 -5.97 -14.83 26.68
C ALA A 261 -5.31 -14.81 28.08
N ARG A 262 -4.30 -13.96 28.30
CA ARG A 262 -3.61 -13.78 29.58
C ARG A 262 -4.18 -12.65 30.44
N VAL A 263 -5.04 -11.79 29.88
CA VAL A 263 -5.69 -10.73 30.66
C VAL A 263 -6.74 -11.40 31.57
N PRO A 264 -6.65 -11.22 32.91
CA PRO A 264 -7.65 -11.74 33.83
C PRO A 264 -9.06 -11.33 33.41
N ALA A 265 -10.02 -12.26 33.46
CA ALA A 265 -11.41 -11.98 33.06
C ALA A 265 -12.03 -10.80 33.84
N ALA A 266 -11.55 -10.55 35.07
CA ALA A 266 -11.94 -9.41 35.89
C ALA A 266 -11.52 -8.06 35.28
N ASP A 267 -10.36 -7.98 34.63
CA ASP A 267 -9.85 -6.75 34.01
C ASP A 267 -10.52 -6.47 32.65
N LEU A 268 -11.16 -7.50 32.06
CA LEU A 268 -11.99 -7.40 30.86
C LEU A 268 -13.48 -7.19 31.19
N ALA A 269 -13.87 -7.28 32.46
CA ALA A 269 -15.24 -7.10 32.86
C ALA A 269 -15.66 -5.63 32.60
N PRO A 270 -16.90 -5.38 32.13
CA PRO A 270 -17.41 -4.03 32.07
C PRO A 270 -17.35 -3.40 33.47
N PRO A 271 -17.05 -2.10 33.59
CA PRO A 271 -17.06 -1.43 34.89
C PRO A 271 -18.44 -1.64 35.52
N ALA A 272 -18.45 -1.88 36.84
CA ALA A 272 -19.70 -2.00 37.59
C ALA A 272 -20.58 -0.80 37.23
N SER A 273 -21.81 -1.08 36.78
CA SER A 273 -22.76 -0.05 36.37
C SER A 273 -22.85 1.00 37.48
N ALA A 274 -22.35 2.22 37.22
CA ALA A 274 -22.65 3.33 38.09
C ALA A 274 -24.18 3.46 38.16
N PRO A 275 -24.76 3.69 39.34
CA PRO A 275 -26.20 3.90 39.46
C PRO A 275 -26.60 5.00 38.49
N VAL A 276 -27.63 4.71 37.68
CA VAL A 276 -28.17 5.60 36.65
C VAL A 276 -28.43 6.96 37.29
N ALA A 277 -27.58 7.95 36.96
CA ALA A 277 -27.89 9.34 37.26
C ALA A 277 -29.18 9.69 36.50
N SER A 278 -30.14 10.25 37.23
CA SER A 278 -31.45 10.67 36.73
C SER A 278 -31.31 11.50 35.44
N PRO A 279 -32.28 11.40 34.51
CA PRO A 279 -32.18 12.05 33.21
C PRO A 279 -32.37 13.57 33.39
N HIS A 280 -31.27 14.31 33.46
CA HIS A 280 -31.31 15.73 33.14
C HIS A 280 -31.53 15.86 31.63
N ARG A 281 -32.76 16.20 31.24
CA ARG A 281 -33.09 16.70 29.91
C ARG A 281 -32.19 17.90 29.61
N VAL A 282 -31.29 17.76 28.65
CA VAL A 282 -30.69 18.92 27.97
C VAL A 282 -31.63 19.26 26.82
N GLY A 283 -32.29 20.40 26.94
CA GLY A 283 -33.17 20.96 25.91
C GLY A 283 -32.42 21.34 24.63
N ALA A 284 -33.22 21.55 23.59
CA ALA A 284 -32.89 21.78 22.18
C ALA A 284 -31.77 22.79 21.91
#